data_AF-A0A379W0K6-F1
#
_entry.id   AF-A0A379W0K6-F1
#
_cell.length_a   1.000
_cell.length_b   1.000
_cell.length_c   1.000
_cell.angle_alpha   90.00
_cell.angle_beta   90.00
_cell.angle_gamma   90.00
#
_symmetry.space_group_name_H-M   'P 1'
#
loop_
_entity.id
_entity.type
_entity.pdbx_description
1 polymer ?
#
loop_
_entity_poly.entity_id
_entity_poly.type
_entity_poly.pdbx_seq_one_letter_code
_entity_poly.pdbx_strand_id
1 'polypeptide(L)' 'MKNVLPPFIEIYRALIATPSISATEESLDQSNASLITLLAGWFRDLGFNVEVQPVPGTRNKFNMLASTGHGAAVCC' A
#
# COMPACT_ATOMS: atom_id res chain seq x y z
N MET A 1 -16.40 -19.42 -5.12
CA MET A 1 -15.86 -18.13 -4.62
C MET A 1 -15.02 -17.55 -5.73
N LYS A 2 -15.28 -16.32 -6.20
CA LYS A 2 -14.37 -15.65 -7.14
C LYS A 2 -13.13 -15.25 -6.33
N ASN A 3 -11.96 -15.78 -6.67
CA ASN A 3 -10.71 -15.27 -6.13
C ASN A 3 -10.53 -13.85 -6.66
N VAL A 4 -10.74 -12.86 -5.78
CA VAL A 4 -10.67 -11.44 -6.15
C VAL A 4 -9.22 -11.01 -6.38
N LEU A 5 -8.27 -11.74 -5.80
CA LEU A 5 -6.85 -11.48 -5.95
C LEU A 5 -6.14 -12.48 -6.88
N PRO A 6 -5.05 -12.04 -7.55
CA PRO A 6 -4.16 -12.94 -8.28
C PRO A 6 -3.54 -14.02 -7.37
N PRO A 7 -3.01 -15.11 -7.94
CA PRO A 7 -2.22 -16.09 -7.19
C PRO A 7 -1.05 -15.45 -6.42
N PHE A 8 -0.67 -16.04 -5.28
CA PHE A 8 0.40 -15.52 -4.41
C PHE A 8 1.68 -15.17 -5.17
N ILE A 9 2.12 -16.03 -6.09
CA ILE A 9 3.34 -15.81 -6.87
C ILE A 9 3.21 -14.57 -7.78
N GLU A 10 2.04 -14.30 -8.33
CA GLU A 10 1.81 -13.11 -9.16
C GLU A 10 1.81 -11.83 -8.32
N ILE A 11 1.15 -11.87 -7.14
CA ILE A 11 1.20 -10.77 -6.16
C ILE A 11 2.65 -10.48 -5.77
N TYR A 12 3.41 -11.51 -5.37
CA TYR A 12 4.79 -11.35 -4.94
C TYR A 12 5.69 -10.79 -6.05
N ARG A 13 5.52 -11.24 -7.30
CA ARG A 13 6.24 -10.70 -8.46
C ARG A 13 5.88 -9.24 -8.71
N ALA A 14 4.61 -8.86 -8.63
CA ALA A 14 4.16 -7.49 -8.83
C ALA A 14 4.75 -6.55 -7.75
N LEU A 15 4.83 -7.02 -6.50
CA LEU A 15 5.46 -6.26 -5.41
C LEU A 15 6.96 -6.03 -5.64
N ILE A 16 7.70 -7.06 -6.04
CA ILE A 16 9.14 -6.93 -6.33
C ILE A 16 9.39 -6.06 -7.56
N ALA A 17 8.56 -6.19 -8.59
CA ALA A 17 8.72 -5.45 -9.83
C ALA A 17 8.37 -3.96 -9.71
N THR A 18 7.66 -3.55 -8.64
CA THR A 18 7.24 -2.16 -8.45
C THR A 18 8.35 -1.37 -7.74
N PRO A 19 9.01 -0.41 -8.41
CA PRO A 19 10.05 0.41 -7.80
C PRO A 19 9.49 1.30 -6.67
N SER A 20 10.11 1.27 -5.50
CA SER A 20 9.70 2.10 -4.34
C SER A 20 10.86 2.38 -3.37
N ILE A 21 12.09 2.49 -3.89
CA ILE A 21 13.29 2.67 -3.06
C ILE A 21 13.22 3.97 -2.26
N SER A 22 13.56 3.90 -0.97
CA SER A 22 13.74 5.08 -0.13
C SER A 22 15.23 5.30 0.13
N ALA A 23 15.75 6.44 -0.32
CA ALA A 23 17.16 6.77 -0.21
C ALA A 23 17.36 8.21 0.26
N THR A 24 18.48 8.48 0.93
CA THR A 24 18.89 9.84 1.28
C THR A 24 19.32 10.62 0.04
N GLU A 25 20.05 9.96 -0.86
CA GLU A 25 20.45 10.49 -2.16
C GLU A 25 19.26 10.68 -3.08
N GLU A 26 19.08 11.89 -3.59
CA GLU A 26 17.92 12.28 -4.41
C GLU A 26 17.80 11.48 -5.71
N SER A 27 18.93 11.17 -6.34
CA SER A 27 18.98 10.41 -7.59
C SER A 27 18.53 8.97 -7.45
N LEU A 28 18.53 8.42 -6.22
CA LEU A 28 18.15 7.05 -5.91
C LEU A 28 16.80 6.96 -5.19
N ASP A 29 16.26 8.10 -4.74
CA ASP A 29 15.00 8.15 -4.01
C ASP A 29 13.81 8.08 -4.97
N GLN A 30 12.96 7.06 -4.80
CA GLN A 30 11.85 6.78 -5.69
C GLN A 30 10.52 6.91 -4.95
N SER A 31 9.52 7.51 -5.59
CA SER A 31 8.17 7.54 -5.00
C SER A 31 7.63 6.12 -4.77
N ASN A 32 6.91 5.93 -3.66
CA ASN A 32 6.19 4.69 -3.39
C ASN A 32 4.72 4.72 -3.87
N ALA A 33 4.31 5.76 -4.60
CA ALA A 33 2.91 5.99 -4.99
C ALA A 33 2.32 4.81 -5.79
N SER A 34 3.08 4.28 -6.75
CA SER A 34 2.63 3.15 -7.58
C SER A 34 2.40 1.89 -6.73
N LEU A 35 3.29 1.62 -5.79
CA LEU A 35 3.17 0.49 -4.86
C LEU A 35 1.96 0.66 -3.93
N ILE A 36 1.79 1.85 -3.36
CA ILE A 36 0.68 2.18 -2.48
C ILE A 36 -0.66 2.06 -3.21
N THR A 37 -0.73 2.50 -4.47
CA THR A 37 -1.95 2.39 -5.30
C THR A 37 -2.31 0.93 -5.56
N LEU A 38 -1.32 0.09 -5.87
CA LEU A 38 -1.52 -1.34 -6.10
C LEU A 38 -2.05 -2.04 -4.85
N LEU A 39 -1.40 -1.82 -3.71
CA LEU A 39 -1.82 -2.38 -2.42
C LEU A 39 -3.21 -1.89 -2.04
N ALA A 40 -3.50 -0.60 -2.21
CA ALA A 40 -4.80 -0.03 -1.88
C ALA A 40 -5.93 -0.65 -2.71
N GLY A 41 -5.68 -0.94 -3.99
CA GLY A 41 -6.61 -1.68 -4.85
C GLY A 41 -6.93 -3.06 -4.27
N TRP A 42 -5.89 -3.85 -4.00
CA TRP A 42 -6.07 -5.20 -3.43
C TRP A 42 -6.77 -5.20 -2.08
N PHE A 43 -6.44 -4.27 -1.18
CA PHE A 43 -7.11 -4.18 0.11
C PHE A 43 -8.58 -3.77 -0.02
N ARG A 44 -8.93 -2.85 -0.93
CA ARG A 44 -10.32 -2.49 -1.22
C ARG A 44 -11.10 -3.67 -1.80
N ASP A 45 -10.48 -4.42 -2.70
CA ASP A 45 -11.03 -5.64 -3.29
C ASP A 45 -11.30 -6.73 -2.24
N LEU A 46 -10.47 -6.78 -1.19
CA LEU A 46 -10.67 -7.62 -0.01
C LEU A 46 -11.73 -7.08 0.98
N GLY A 47 -12.30 -5.89 0.73
CA GLY A 47 -13.32 -5.27 1.57
C GLY A 47 -12.78 -4.43 2.74
N PHE A 48 -11.51 -4.03 2.72
CA PHE A 48 -10.95 -3.11 3.71
C PHE A 48 -11.36 -1.67 3.40
N ASN A 49 -11.48 -0.85 4.45
CA ASN A 49 -11.43 0.60 4.29
C ASN A 49 -9.97 1.02 4.12
N VAL A 50 -9.66 1.80 3.08
CA VAL A 50 -8.29 2.16 2.74
C VAL A 50 -8.16 3.66 2.57
N GLU A 51 -7.32 4.26 3.40
CA GLU A 51 -6.93 5.66 3.35
C GLU A 51 -5.46 5.79 2.93
N VAL A 52 -5.18 6.75 2.04
CA VAL A 52 -3.83 7.06 1.58
C VAL A 52 -3.55 8.52 1.86
N GLN A 53 -2.42 8.80 2.52
CA GLN A 53 -2.06 10.14 2.97
C GLN A 53 -0.63 10.48 2.50
N PRO A 54 -0.41 11.68 1.93
CA PRO A 54 0.94 12.11 1.58
C PRO A 54 1.75 12.36 2.85
N VAL A 55 3.04 12.04 2.82
CA VAL A 55 3.97 12.30 3.93
C VAL A 55 4.60 13.69 3.76
N PRO A 56 4.34 14.65 4.67
CA PRO A 56 4.89 15.99 4.57
C PRO A 56 6.43 16.00 4.58
N GLY A 57 7.03 16.91 3.82
CA GLY A 57 8.50 17.07 3.80
C GLY A 57 9.27 15.94 3.12
N THR A 58 8.59 15.07 2.37
CA THR A 58 9.22 13.98 1.62
C THR A 58 9.01 14.12 0.12
N ARG A 59 9.83 13.43 -0.67
CA ARG A 59 9.71 13.34 -2.13
C ARG A 59 8.66 12.29 -2.50
N ASN A 60 7.40 12.70 -2.58
CA ASN A 60 6.29 11.87 -3.05
C ASN A 60 6.19 10.50 -2.35
N LYS A 61 6.30 10.49 -1.01
CA LYS A 61 6.04 9.30 -0.20
C LYS A 61 4.64 9.37 0.37
N PHE A 62 4.00 8.22 0.44
CA PHE A 62 2.64 8.06 0.91
C PHE A 62 2.59 6.99 2.00
N ASN A 63 1.78 7.26 3.01
CA ASN A 63 1.34 6.28 3.99
C ASN A 63 0.01 5.69 3.54
N MET A 64 -0.24 4.43 3.87
CA MET A 64 -1.51 3.76 3.65
C MET A 64 -2.00 3.13 4.94
N LEU A 65 -3.25 3.40 5.30
CA LEU A 65 -3.95 2.74 6.39
C LEU A 65 -5.05 1.87 5.78
N ALA A 66 -4.94 0.55 5.94
CA ALA A 66 -5.98 -0.40 5.57
C ALA A 66 -6.58 -1.00 6.85
N SER A 67 -7.87 -0.80 7.08
CA SER A 67 -8.58 -1.30 8.25
C SER A 67 -9.73 -2.23 7.86
N THR A 68 -9.92 -3.27 8.65
CA THR A 68 -11.03 -4.22 8.52
C THR A 68 -11.61 -4.50 9.90
N GLY A 69 -12.94 -4.62 9.99
CA GLY A 69 -13.67 -4.70 11.26
C GLY A 69 -13.97 -3.32 11.85
N HIS A 70 -15.20 -3.13 12.30
CA HIS A 70 -15.63 -1.96 13.07
C HIS A 70 -15.42 -2.26 14.55
N GLY A 71 -14.16 -2.32 14.98
CA GLY A 71 -13.86 -2.42 16.41
C GLY A 71 -14.19 -1.10 17.08
N ALA A 72 -15.32 -1.03 17.80
CA ALA A 72 -15.51 0.03 18.79
C ALA A 72 -14.32 -0.02 19.74
N ALA A 73 -13.50 1.02 19.73
CA ALA A 73 -12.30 1.10 20.55
C ALA A 73 -12.69 1.09 22.03
N VAL A 74 -12.69 -0.08 22.66
CA VAL A 74 -12.55 -0.20 24.11
C VAL A 74 -11.08 -0.50 24.36
N CYS A 75 -10.35 0.56 24.67
CA CYS A 75 -9.00 0.50 25.19
C CYS A 75 -9.06 -0.22 26.55
N CYS A 76 -8.29 -1.29 26.72
CA CYS A 76 -7.89 -1.80 28.03
C CYS A 76 -6.37 -1.68 28.13
#